data_AF-A0A964QYG1-F1
#
_entry.id   AF-A0A964QYG1-F1
#
_cell.length_a   1.000
_cell.length_b   1.000
_cell.length_c   1.000
_cell.angle_alpha   90.00
_cell.angle_beta   90.00
_cell.angle_gamma   90.00
#
_symmetry.space_group_name_H-M   'P 1'
#
loop_
_entity.id
_entity.type
_entity.pdbx_description
1 polymer ?
#
loop_
_entity_poly.entity_id
_entity_poly.type
_entity_poly.pdbx_seq_one_letter_code
_entity_poly.pdbx_strand_id
1 'polypeptide(L)'
;MNALRIFCLGFCAAVLVVGSVGCGDKTVDDALTSDANGYLCKKCSAKFYLDRKFFPNRCPECKTPNYELVLGFVCPVDKHVTYAGKGRGSHACEQCGKVTSAILIPRAADLKAWGATKKTAAEVLGN
;
A
#
# COMPACT_ATOMS: atom_id res chain seq x y z
N MET A 1 -22.30 55.23 40.21
CA MET A 1 -20.84 55.32 40.35
C MET A 1 -20.22 54.73 39.08
N ASN A 2 -19.83 55.65 38.18
CA ASN A 2 -18.85 55.64 37.07
C ASN A 2 -18.89 54.46 36.07
N ALA A 3 -19.39 54.55 34.82
CA ALA A 3 -19.04 55.42 33.66
C ALA A 3 -17.56 55.29 33.24
N LEU A 4 -17.12 55.28 31.97
CA LEU A 4 -17.66 55.18 30.61
C LEU A 4 -16.40 55.17 29.69
N ARG A 5 -16.39 54.33 28.65
CA ARG A 5 -15.63 54.32 27.36
C ARG A 5 -14.60 55.43 27.03
N ILE A 6 -13.52 55.07 26.30
CA ILE A 6 -12.81 55.76 25.18
C ILE A 6 -11.90 54.66 24.54
N PHE A 7 -12.07 54.11 23.32
CA PHE A 7 -11.96 54.58 21.92
C PHE A 7 -10.59 55.14 21.48
N CYS A 8 -9.83 54.38 20.67
CA CYS A 8 -8.88 54.82 19.63
C CYS A 8 -8.38 53.56 18.88
N LEU A 9 -8.88 53.21 17.69
CA LEU A 9 -8.46 53.66 16.35
C LEU A 9 -6.95 53.53 16.07
N GLY A 10 -6.59 52.65 15.13
CA GLY A 10 -5.53 52.95 14.15
C GLY A 10 -4.35 51.99 13.99
N PHE A 11 -4.46 51.11 12.99
CA PHE A 11 -3.47 50.89 11.90
C PHE A 11 -2.05 50.36 12.20
N CYS A 12 -1.77 49.13 11.74
CA CYS A 12 -0.55 48.63 11.04
C CYS A 12 -0.43 47.10 11.26
N ALA A 13 -0.77 46.29 10.26
CA ALA A 13 0.16 45.74 9.25
C ALA A 13 0.68 44.34 9.64
N ALA A 14 0.36 43.36 8.79
CA ALA A 14 1.02 42.06 8.53
C ALA A 14 1.40 41.19 9.75
N VAL A 15 1.08 39.89 9.78
CA VAL A 15 1.85 38.88 9.04
C VAL A 15 0.95 37.68 8.74
N LEU A 16 0.88 37.37 7.44
CA LEU A 16 0.55 36.06 6.90
C LEU A 16 1.50 35.02 7.48
N VAL A 17 1.01 34.09 8.29
CA VAL A 17 1.57 32.73 8.32
C VAL A 17 0.45 31.79 7.91
N VAL A 18 0.32 31.65 6.60
CA VAL A 18 -0.29 30.47 5.99
C VAL A 18 0.62 29.31 6.38
N GLY A 19 0.29 28.65 7.50
CA GLY A 19 0.86 27.36 7.83
C GLY A 19 0.35 26.36 6.81
N SER A 20 1.02 26.28 5.67
CA SER A 20 0.91 25.15 4.76
C SER A 20 1.31 23.90 5.54
N VAL A 21 0.31 23.21 6.08
CA VAL A 21 0.39 21.79 6.34
C VAL A 21 0.78 21.13 5.03
N GLY A 22 2.08 20.92 4.83
CA GLY A 22 2.59 20.15 3.72
C GLY A 22 1.98 18.76 3.81
N CYS A 23 1.02 18.46 2.94
CA CYS A 23 0.60 17.08 2.70
C CYS A 23 1.84 16.32 2.26
N GLY A 24 2.22 15.30 3.04
CA GLY A 24 3.56 14.72 3.00
C GLY A 24 3.91 14.00 1.70
N ASP A 25 5.02 14.44 1.10
CA ASP A 25 5.73 13.69 0.05
C ASP A 25 6.27 12.34 0.55
N LYS A 26 6.59 12.23 1.85
CA LYS A 26 7.20 11.01 2.42
C LYS A 26 6.33 9.76 2.25
N THR A 27 5.00 9.93 2.26
CA THR A 27 4.05 8.82 2.13
C THR A 27 4.06 8.21 0.72
N VAL A 28 4.38 9.00 -0.31
CA VAL A 28 4.41 8.53 -1.70
C VAL A 28 5.69 7.74 -1.99
N ASP A 29 6.84 8.21 -1.50
CA ASP A 29 8.12 7.51 -1.67
C ASP A 29 8.15 6.16 -0.92
N ASP A 30 7.58 6.12 0.28
CA ASP A 30 7.44 4.87 1.06
C ASP A 30 6.49 3.86 0.40
N ALA A 31 5.50 4.33 -0.37
CA ALA A 31 4.54 3.48 -1.08
C ALA A 31 5.14 2.84 -2.34
N LEU A 32 6.19 3.43 -2.93
CA LEU A 32 6.87 2.92 -4.12
C LEU A 32 8.03 1.99 -3.78
N THR A 33 8.61 2.14 -2.58
CA THR A 33 9.74 1.33 -2.10
C THR A 33 9.24 0.10 -1.34
N SER A 34 9.42 -1.07 -1.96
CA SER A 34 9.21 -2.37 -1.31
C SER A 34 10.42 -3.27 -1.55
N ASP A 35 10.79 -4.01 -0.51
CA ASP A 35 11.90 -4.96 -0.45
C ASP A 35 11.57 -6.33 -1.06
N ALA A 36 10.31 -6.59 -1.40
CA ALA A 36 9.85 -7.86 -1.93
C ALA A 36 8.81 -7.74 -3.04
N ASN A 37 8.70 -8.80 -3.84
CA ASN A 37 7.56 -9.03 -4.73
C ASN A 37 6.77 -10.24 -4.24
N GLY A 38 5.46 -10.09 -4.06
CA GLY A 38 4.55 -11.18 -3.71
C GLY A 38 3.87 -11.78 -4.94
N TYR A 39 3.57 -13.08 -4.90
CA TYR A 39 2.96 -13.81 -5.99
C TYR A 39 1.89 -14.78 -5.50
N LEU A 40 0.82 -14.92 -6.28
CA LEU A 40 -0.25 -15.90 -6.09
C LEU A 40 -0.33 -16.82 -7.31
N CYS A 41 -0.08 -18.11 -7.14
CA CYS A 41 -0.25 -19.08 -8.22
C CYS A 41 -1.73 -19.32 -8.51
N LYS A 42 -2.17 -19.14 -9.75
CA LYS A 42 -3.56 -19.34 -10.16
C LYS A 42 -3.93 -20.81 -10.38
N LYS A 43 -2.92 -21.69 -10.44
CA LYS A 43 -3.11 -23.14 -10.59
C LYS A 43 -3.26 -23.87 -9.25
N CYS A 44 -2.42 -23.54 -8.27
CA CYS A 44 -2.35 -24.26 -6.98
C CYS A 44 -2.60 -23.36 -5.76
N SER A 45 -2.92 -22.09 -5.97
CA SER A 45 -3.18 -21.12 -4.90
C SER A 45 -2.02 -20.85 -3.94
N ALA A 46 -0.82 -21.36 -4.25
CA ALA A 46 0.39 -21.10 -3.48
C ALA A 46 0.69 -19.60 -3.44
N LYS A 47 0.96 -19.11 -2.22
CA LYS A 47 1.40 -17.74 -1.94
C LYS A 47 2.90 -17.76 -1.66
N PHE A 48 3.67 -17.00 -2.41
CA PHE A 48 5.11 -16.92 -2.22
C PHE A 48 5.63 -15.51 -2.48
N TYR A 49 6.82 -15.21 -1.96
CA TYR A 49 7.47 -13.94 -2.23
C TYR A 49 8.98 -14.09 -2.42
N LEU A 50 9.56 -13.15 -3.15
CA LEU A 50 10.98 -13.05 -3.44
C LEU A 50 11.50 -11.68 -3.04
N ASP A 51 12.82 -11.54 -2.89
CA ASP A 51 13.45 -10.22 -2.83
C ASP A 51 13.09 -9.43 -4.11
N ARG A 52 12.96 -8.10 -3.98
CA ARG A 52 12.45 -7.21 -5.05
C ARG A 52 13.14 -7.36 -6.41
N LYS A 53 14.41 -7.76 -6.41
CA LYS A 53 15.24 -7.93 -7.62
C LYS A 53 14.93 -9.19 -8.44
N PHE A 54 14.18 -10.14 -7.89
CA PHE A 54 13.89 -11.40 -8.57
C PHE A 54 12.45 -11.45 -9.07
N PHE A 55 12.31 -12.05 -10.26
CA PHE A 55 11.03 -12.36 -10.88
C PHE A 55 11.01 -13.86 -11.18
N PRO A 56 9.98 -14.59 -10.76
CA PRO A 56 9.88 -16.02 -11.00
C PRO A 56 9.65 -16.29 -12.48
N ASN A 57 10.07 -17.47 -12.95
CA ASN A 57 9.64 -18.05 -14.24
C ASN A 57 8.51 -19.06 -14.04
N ARG A 58 8.45 -19.66 -12.84
CA ARG A 58 7.47 -20.69 -12.47
C ARG A 58 7.08 -20.60 -11.00
N CYS A 59 5.89 -21.12 -10.69
CA CYS A 59 5.49 -21.38 -9.32
C CYS A 59 6.44 -22.41 -8.69
N PRO A 60 6.96 -22.16 -7.46
CA PRO A 60 7.87 -23.08 -6.79
C PRO A 60 7.19 -24.40 -6.41
N GLU A 61 5.87 -24.41 -6.20
CA GLU A 61 5.15 -25.60 -5.77
C GLU A 61 4.73 -26.49 -6.97
N CYS A 62 4.02 -25.92 -7.95
CA CYS A 62 3.47 -26.70 -9.06
C CYS A 62 4.26 -26.60 -10.38
N LYS A 63 5.38 -25.86 -10.39
CA LYS A 63 6.31 -25.66 -11.52
C LYS A 63 5.70 -25.08 -12.79
N THR A 64 4.46 -24.56 -12.74
CA THR A 64 3.82 -23.89 -13.88
C THR A 64 4.05 -22.37 -13.86
N PRO A 65 4.08 -21.70 -15.02
CA PRO A 65 4.23 -20.24 -15.13
C PRO A 65 2.93 -19.46 -14.83
N ASN A 66 1.94 -20.07 -14.17
CA ASN A 66 0.62 -19.47 -13.96
C ASN A 66 0.52 -18.83 -12.57
N TYR A 67 0.94 -17.58 -12.45
CA TYR A 67 0.88 -16.78 -11.22
C TYR A 67 0.63 -15.30 -11.52
N GLU A 68 0.13 -14.57 -10.53
CA GLU A 68 -0.08 -13.13 -10.58
C GLU A 68 0.77 -12.43 -9.53
N LEU A 69 1.26 -11.22 -9.83
CA LEU A 69 1.86 -10.33 -8.83
C LEU A 69 0.77 -9.92 -7.82
N VAL A 70 1.08 -9.96 -6.53
CA VAL A 70 0.18 -9.58 -5.45
C VAL A 70 0.35 -8.10 -5.10
N LEU A 71 -0.78 -7.42 -4.93
CA LEU A 71 -0.86 -6.05 -4.46
C LEU A 71 -1.79 -5.99 -3.25
N GLY A 72 -1.62 -4.95 -2.43
CA GLY A 72 -2.58 -4.59 -1.40
C GLY A 72 -3.63 -3.65 -1.97
N PHE A 73 -4.89 -3.91 -1.66
CA PHE A 73 -6.04 -3.11 -2.06
C PHE A 73 -6.68 -2.50 -0.82
N VAL A 74 -6.62 -1.19 -0.70
CA VAL A 74 -7.04 -0.47 0.51
C VAL A 74 -8.51 -0.08 0.41
N CYS A 75 -9.29 -0.47 1.40
CA CYS A 75 -10.67 -0.07 1.52
C CYS A 75 -10.78 1.40 1.99
N PRO A 76 -11.57 2.25 1.33
CA PRO A 76 -11.75 3.62 1.79
C PRO A 76 -12.53 3.72 3.10
N VAL A 77 -13.34 2.71 3.43
CA VAL A 77 -14.29 2.70 4.57
C VAL A 77 -13.61 2.34 5.88
N ASP A 78 -12.96 1.18 5.95
CA ASP A 78 -12.37 0.62 7.18
C ASP A 78 -10.83 0.64 7.19
N LYS A 79 -10.21 1.12 6.09
CA LYS A 79 -8.75 1.13 5.86
C LYS A 79 -8.10 -0.24 5.85
N HIS A 80 -8.88 -1.31 5.81
CA HIS A 80 -8.37 -2.67 5.66
C HIS A 80 -7.66 -2.85 4.33
N VAL A 81 -6.58 -3.64 4.35
CA VAL A 81 -5.80 -3.99 3.17
C VAL A 81 -6.08 -5.44 2.79
N THR A 82 -6.72 -5.61 1.64
CA THR A 82 -6.94 -6.93 1.03
C THR A 82 -5.81 -7.24 0.07
N TYR A 83 -5.08 -8.34 0.29
CA TYR A 83 -4.01 -8.76 -0.62
C TYR A 83 -4.53 -9.75 -1.65
N ALA A 84 -4.41 -9.40 -2.92
CA ALA A 84 -4.86 -10.25 -4.02
C ALA A 84 -3.93 -10.12 -5.23
N GLY A 85 -4.03 -11.08 -6.15
CA GLY A 85 -3.37 -10.96 -7.45
C GLY A 85 -3.90 -9.73 -8.19
N LYS A 86 -3.00 -8.96 -8.82
CA LYS A 86 -3.28 -7.69 -9.50
C LYS A 86 -4.50 -7.78 -10.44
N GLY A 87 -4.68 -8.95 -11.10
CA GLY A 87 -5.88 -9.31 -11.85
C GLY A 87 -6.38 -8.26 -12.85
N ARG A 88 -7.64 -8.40 -13.26
CA ARG A 88 -8.42 -7.33 -13.92
C ARG A 88 -9.64 -7.06 -13.04
N GLY A 89 -9.96 -5.78 -12.81
CA GLY A 89 -11.17 -5.36 -12.09
C GLY A 89 -10.89 -4.81 -10.69
N SER A 90 -11.98 -4.47 -9.99
CA SER A 90 -11.95 -4.00 -8.62
C SER A 90 -11.95 -5.17 -7.63
N HIS A 91 -11.24 -5.01 -6.51
CA HIS A 91 -11.28 -5.96 -5.41
C HIS A 91 -12.29 -5.48 -4.35
N ALA A 92 -13.05 -6.42 -3.79
CA ALA A 92 -13.86 -6.16 -2.62
C ALA A 92 -13.00 -6.29 -1.36
N CYS A 93 -13.25 -5.44 -0.37
CA CYS A 93 -12.63 -5.53 0.95
C CYS A 93 -13.05 -6.86 1.62
N GLU A 94 -12.08 -7.61 2.14
CA GLU A 94 -12.30 -8.86 2.88
C GLU A 94 -13.09 -8.66 4.20
N GLN A 95 -13.12 -7.44 4.75
CA GLN A 95 -13.85 -7.13 5.98
C GLN A 95 -15.28 -6.63 5.74
N CYS A 96 -15.46 -5.59 4.92
CA CYS A 96 -16.77 -4.96 4.73
C CYS A 96 -17.44 -5.22 3.38
N GLY A 97 -16.77 -5.90 2.45
CA GLY A 97 -17.29 -6.24 1.12
C GLY A 97 -17.42 -5.06 0.14
N LYS A 98 -17.10 -3.82 0.55
CA LYS A 98 -17.11 -2.65 -0.34
C LYS A 98 -15.90 -2.66 -1.27
N VAL A 99 -16.02 -1.98 -2.41
CA VAL A 99 -14.94 -1.86 -3.40
C VAL A 99 -13.77 -1.06 -2.81
N THR A 100 -12.55 -1.58 -2.97
CA THR A 100 -11.31 -0.91 -2.62
C THR A 100 -10.97 0.21 -3.61
N SER A 101 -10.29 1.26 -3.18
CA SER A 101 -10.05 2.45 -4.01
C SER A 101 -8.58 2.84 -4.17
N ALA A 102 -7.66 2.26 -3.39
CA ALA A 102 -6.22 2.56 -3.48
C ALA A 102 -5.39 1.27 -3.52
N ILE A 103 -4.19 1.38 -4.05
CA ILE A 103 -3.24 0.27 -4.22
C ILE A 103 -2.01 0.55 -3.36
N LEU A 104 -1.50 -0.51 -2.74
CA LEU A 104 -0.27 -0.58 -1.96
C LEU A 104 0.64 -1.66 -2.57
N ILE A 105 1.93 -1.39 -2.67
CA ILE A 105 2.93 -2.42 -2.94
C ILE A 105 3.33 -3.05 -1.60
N PRO A 106 3.03 -4.33 -1.34
CA PRO A 106 3.31 -4.95 -0.04
C PRO A 106 4.82 -5.13 0.19
N ARG A 107 5.25 -5.01 1.44
CA ARG A 107 6.61 -5.35 1.89
C ARG A 107 6.70 -6.83 2.29
N ALA A 108 7.91 -7.34 2.51
CA ALA A 108 8.11 -8.73 2.92
C ALA A 108 7.33 -9.11 4.19
N ALA A 109 7.27 -8.20 5.16
CA ALA A 109 6.53 -8.41 6.42
C ALA A 109 5.02 -8.59 6.17
N ASP A 110 4.44 -7.77 5.31
CA ASP A 110 3.03 -7.83 4.94
C ASP A 110 2.69 -9.15 4.24
N LEU A 111 3.54 -9.55 3.27
CA LEU A 111 3.38 -10.78 2.51
C LEU A 111 3.47 -12.01 3.44
N LYS A 112 4.39 -11.99 4.40
CA LYS A 112 4.50 -13.03 5.42
C LYS A 112 3.24 -13.09 6.29
N ALA A 113 2.72 -11.95 6.75
CA ALA A 113 1.49 -11.89 7.54
C ALA A 113 0.27 -12.41 6.76
N TRP A 114 0.23 -12.17 5.45
CA TRP A 114 -0.79 -12.71 4.53
C TRP A 114 -0.65 -14.23 4.26
N GLY A 115 0.40 -14.86 4.77
CA GLY A 115 0.65 -16.30 4.64
C GLY A 115 1.49 -16.69 3.42
N ALA A 116 2.21 -15.75 2.80
CA ALA A 116 3.19 -16.08 1.76
C ALA A 116 4.49 -16.61 2.36
N THR A 117 5.12 -17.56 1.67
CA THR A 117 6.42 -18.12 2.05
C THR A 117 7.55 -17.48 1.25
N LYS A 118 8.67 -17.14 1.89
CA LYS A 118 9.86 -16.63 1.18
C LYS A 118 10.45 -17.75 0.34
N LYS A 119 10.82 -17.45 -0.91
CA LYS A 119 11.48 -18.38 -1.81
C LYS A 119 12.78 -17.77 -2.33
N THR A 120 13.68 -18.64 -2.76
CA THR A 120 14.94 -18.28 -3.39
C THR A 120 14.81 -18.19 -4.90
N ALA A 121 15.77 -17.53 -5.56
CA ALA A 121 15.83 -17.48 -7.02
C ALA A 121 15.92 -18.89 -7.64
N ALA A 122 16.68 -19.80 -7.02
CA ALA A 122 16.87 -21.17 -7.52
C ALA A 122 15.54 -21.94 -7.61
N GLU A 123 14.65 -21.78 -6.62
CA GLU A 123 13.36 -22.48 -6.59
C GLU A 123 12.41 -22.06 -7.73
N VAL A 124 12.57 -20.85 -8.26
CA VAL A 124 11.60 -20.20 -9.16
C VAL A 124 12.11 -19.87 -10.56
N LEU A 125 13.44 -19.79 -10.77
CA LEU A 125 14.04 -19.50 -12.08
C LEU A 125 14.28 -20.76 -12.89
N GLY A 126 14.67 -21.82 -12.20
CA GLY A 126 14.46 -23.15 -12.69
C GLY A 126 15.56 -23.81 -13.50
N ASN A 127 16.79 -23.47 -13.14
CA ASN A 127 18.04 -24.12 -13.53
C ASN A 127 17.98 -25.63 -13.37
#